data_AF-A0A954ZVS1-F1
#
_entry.id   AF-A0A954ZVS1-F1
#
_cell.length_a   1.000
_cell.length_b   1.000
_cell.length_c   1.000
_cell.angle_alpha   90.00
_cell.angle_beta   90.00
_cell.angle_gamma   90.00
#
_symmetry.space_group_name_H-M   'P 1'
#
loop_
_entity.id
_entity.type
_entity.pdbx_description
1 polymer ?
#
loop_
_entity_poly.entity_id
_entity_poly.type
_entity_poly.pdbx_seq_one_letter_code
_entity_poly.pdbx_strand_id
1 'polypeptide(L)'
;MSSHNHTDPSPEQNQTLSPEQLAAGMTVRGFQELIYRRYFASDNARGTAGTFLYLTEEFGELATALANCNRPNKPATQEERANLEEEFADVLAWLATLANINGVDLADTLVKYTDPDRVQGIKD
;
A
#
# COMPACT_ATOMS: atom_id res chain seq x y z
N MET A 1 -20.00 -9.88 -46.87
CA MET A 1 -20.18 -10.14 -45.43
C MET A 1 -18.87 -9.80 -44.76
N SER A 2 -18.76 -8.61 -44.17
CA SER A 2 -17.53 -8.15 -43.51
C SER A 2 -17.58 -8.58 -42.06
N SER A 3 -16.74 -9.54 -41.68
CA SER A 3 -16.55 -9.90 -40.27
C SER A 3 -15.49 -9.00 -39.66
N HIS A 4 -15.92 -8.12 -38.76
CA HIS A 4 -15.07 -7.52 -37.74
C HIS A 4 -14.90 -8.53 -36.60
N ASN A 5 -13.68 -8.72 -36.10
CA ASN A 5 -13.41 -8.86 -34.67
C ASN A 5 -11.90 -8.69 -34.45
N HIS A 6 -11.50 -7.61 -33.79
CA HIS A 6 -11.30 -7.51 -32.33
C HIS A 6 -9.95 -8.14 -31.95
N THR A 7 -8.91 -7.33 -32.12
CA THR A 7 -7.63 -7.53 -31.45
C THR A 7 -7.82 -7.25 -29.97
N ASP A 8 -7.69 -8.27 -29.13
CA ASP A 8 -7.44 -8.09 -27.70
C ASP A 8 -6.21 -7.18 -27.50
N PRO A 9 -6.23 -6.24 -26.54
CA PRO A 9 -5.01 -5.53 -26.17
C PRO A 9 -4.06 -6.50 -25.44
N SER A 10 -2.82 -6.57 -25.92
CA SER A 10 -1.71 -7.28 -25.28
C SER A 10 -1.48 -6.84 -23.82
N PRO A 11 -1.02 -7.74 -22.94
CA PRO A 11 -0.66 -7.45 -21.55
C PRO A 11 0.73 -6.78 -21.43
N GLU A 12 1.01 -5.79 -22.28
CA GLU A 12 2.19 -4.94 -22.16
C GLU A 12 1.77 -3.60 -21.59
N GLN A 13 2.00 -3.42 -20.28
CA GLN A 13 2.57 -2.19 -19.70
C GLN A 13 2.70 -2.33 -18.18
N ASN A 14 3.53 -3.27 -17.72
CA ASN A 14 4.13 -3.13 -16.40
C ASN A 14 5.47 -2.38 -16.57
N GLN A 15 5.38 -1.06 -16.77
CA GLN A 15 6.56 -0.21 -16.88
C GLN A 15 7.27 -0.15 -15.53
N THR A 16 8.32 -0.95 -15.39
CA THR A 16 9.27 -0.90 -14.28
C THR A 16 9.82 0.51 -14.18
N LEU A 17 9.60 1.17 -13.04
CA LEU A 17 10.17 2.49 -12.75
C LEU A 17 11.70 2.43 -12.84
N SER A 18 12.28 3.41 -13.51
CA SER A 18 13.74 3.56 -13.66
C SER A 18 14.41 3.87 -12.31
N PRO A 19 15.70 3.55 -12.13
CA PRO A 19 16.48 3.95 -10.95
C PRO A 19 16.44 5.45 -10.65
N GLU A 20 16.25 6.29 -11.66
CA GLU A 20 16.16 7.75 -11.55
C GLU A 20 14.80 8.21 -11.01
N GLN A 21 13.70 7.51 -11.36
CA GLN A 21 12.38 7.71 -10.75
C GLN A 21 12.34 7.22 -9.29
N LEU A 22 13.19 6.26 -8.92
CA LEU A 22 13.42 5.88 -7.52
C LEU A 22 14.26 6.92 -6.77
N ALA A 23 15.10 7.68 -7.48
CA ALA A 23 15.95 8.74 -6.90
C ALA A 23 15.19 10.06 -6.64
N ALA A 24 14.03 10.29 -7.25
CA ALA A 24 13.19 11.49 -7.07
C ALA A 24 12.43 11.56 -5.73
N GLY A 25 12.78 10.73 -4.74
CA GLY A 25 12.00 10.50 -3.54
C GLY A 25 10.99 9.37 -3.74
N MET A 26 10.63 8.68 -2.65
CA MET A 26 9.72 7.53 -2.71
C MET A 26 8.31 7.97 -3.11
N THR A 27 7.76 7.39 -4.17
CA THR A 27 6.35 7.55 -4.56
C THR A 27 5.52 6.38 -4.05
N VAL A 28 4.19 6.52 -3.96
CA VAL A 28 3.29 5.41 -3.58
C VAL A 28 3.45 4.23 -4.53
N ARG A 29 3.53 4.49 -5.85
CA ARG A 29 3.78 3.45 -6.85
C ARG A 29 5.16 2.83 -6.71
N GLY A 30 6.19 3.64 -6.44
CA GLY A 30 7.55 3.17 -6.19
C GLY A 30 7.64 2.27 -4.96
N PHE A 31 6.95 2.63 -3.88
CA PHE A 31 6.87 1.82 -2.66
C PHE A 31 6.13 0.50 -2.92
N GLN A 32 4.96 0.56 -3.56
CA GLN A 32 4.19 -0.63 -3.91
C GLN A 32 5.00 -1.60 -4.77
N GLU A 33 5.73 -1.09 -5.77
CA GLU A 33 6.61 -1.88 -6.64
C GLU A 33 7.80 -2.48 -5.87
N LEU A 34 8.38 -1.75 -4.92
CA LEU A 34 9.43 -2.27 -4.04
C LEU A 34 8.92 -3.49 -3.25
N ILE A 35 7.73 -3.38 -2.65
CA ILE A 35 7.08 -4.47 -1.92
C ILE A 35 6.78 -5.65 -2.86
N TYR A 36 6.25 -5.37 -4.05
CA TYR A 36 5.95 -6.39 -5.07
C TYR A 36 7.20 -7.22 -5.38
N ARG A 37 8.31 -6.58 -5.73
CA ARG A 37 9.55 -7.25 -6.11
C ARG A 37 10.10 -8.17 -5.04
N ARG A 38 9.87 -7.82 -3.78
CA ARG A 38 10.51 -8.50 -2.65
C ARG A 38 9.66 -9.64 -2.09
N TYR A 39 8.33 -9.49 -2.09
CA TYR A 39 7.45 -10.38 -1.34
C TYR A 39 6.30 -10.98 -2.16
N PHE A 40 6.04 -10.53 -3.39
CA PHE A 40 4.86 -10.96 -4.15
C PHE A 40 4.75 -12.48 -4.31
N ALA A 41 5.86 -13.18 -4.63
CA ALA A 41 5.80 -14.62 -4.87
C ALA A 41 5.29 -15.40 -3.65
N SER A 42 5.80 -15.11 -2.45
CA SER A 42 5.36 -15.75 -1.21
C SER A 42 3.96 -15.31 -0.80
N ASP A 43 3.68 -14.02 -0.90
CA ASP A 43 2.42 -13.46 -0.39
C ASP A 43 1.24 -13.82 -1.29
N ASN A 44 1.47 -13.86 -2.61
CA ASN A 44 0.49 -14.33 -3.58
C ASN A 44 0.21 -15.84 -3.40
N ALA A 45 1.23 -16.63 -3.06
CA ALA A 45 1.03 -18.05 -2.74
C ALA A 45 0.21 -18.25 -1.44
N ARG A 46 0.36 -17.36 -0.44
CA ARG A 46 -0.49 -17.33 0.77
C ARG A 46 -1.93 -16.89 0.46
N GLY A 47 -2.12 -16.04 -0.56
CA GLY A 47 -3.42 -15.59 -1.03
C GLY A 47 -4.03 -14.47 -0.19
N THR A 48 -5.13 -13.89 -0.70
CA THR A 48 -5.76 -12.67 -0.14
C THR A 48 -6.22 -12.84 1.30
N ALA A 49 -6.96 -13.91 1.61
CA ALA A 49 -7.49 -14.11 2.96
C ALA A 49 -6.38 -14.28 4.00
N GLY A 50 -5.35 -15.08 3.69
CA GLY A 50 -4.21 -15.27 4.60
C GLY A 50 -3.39 -14.00 4.77
N THR A 51 -3.15 -13.25 3.69
CA THR A 51 -2.42 -11.98 3.75
C THR A 51 -3.20 -10.89 4.48
N PHE A 52 -4.54 -10.89 4.39
CA PHE A 52 -5.37 -9.97 5.17
C PHE A 52 -5.22 -10.20 6.68
N LEU A 53 -5.05 -11.45 7.12
CA LEU A 53 -4.79 -11.75 8.53
C LEU A 53 -3.48 -11.11 9.03
N TYR A 54 -2.42 -11.13 8.21
CA TYR A 54 -1.17 -10.43 8.54
C TYR A 54 -1.42 -8.92 8.66
N LEU A 55 -2.11 -8.28 7.70
CA LEU A 55 -2.46 -6.86 7.85
C LEU A 55 -3.25 -6.57 9.14
N THR A 56 -4.15 -7.46 9.56
CA THR A 56 -4.89 -7.25 10.83
C THR A 56 -4.02 -7.37 12.08
N GLU A 57 -2.96 -8.16 12.03
CA GLU A 57 -1.96 -8.27 13.10
C GLU A 57 -1.23 -6.94 13.26
N GLU A 58 -0.74 -6.37 12.16
CA GLU A 58 -0.05 -5.06 12.14
C GLU A 58 -0.94 -3.92 12.67
N PHE A 59 -2.25 -3.95 12.39
CA PHE A 59 -3.16 -2.99 13.00
C PHE A 59 -3.22 -3.12 14.52
N GLY A 60 -3.10 -4.33 15.07
CA GLY A 60 -3.04 -4.59 16.50
C GLY A 60 -1.72 -4.11 17.12
N GLU A 61 -0.61 -4.31 16.44
CA GLU A 61 0.71 -3.84 16.86
C GLU A 61 0.77 -2.31 16.83
N LEU A 62 0.29 -1.69 15.74
CA LEU A 62 0.13 -0.23 15.64
C LEU A 62 -0.77 0.32 16.75
N ALA A 63 -1.90 -0.32 17.05
CA ALA A 63 -2.77 0.10 18.15
C ALA A 63 -2.05 0.09 19.50
N THR A 64 -1.21 -0.92 19.74
CA THR A 64 -0.40 -1.05 20.94
C THR A 64 0.68 0.03 21.02
N ALA A 65 1.39 0.30 19.93
CA ALA A 65 2.40 1.35 19.85
C ALA A 65 1.79 2.74 20.07
N LEU A 66 0.62 3.01 19.50
CA LEU A 66 -0.15 4.24 19.72
C LEU A 66 -0.53 4.41 21.19
N ALA A 67 -1.05 3.37 21.83
CA ALA A 67 -1.41 3.41 23.24
C ALA A 67 -0.20 3.70 24.15
N ASN A 68 0.95 3.07 23.85
CA ASN A 68 2.19 3.27 24.58
C ASN A 68 2.72 4.71 24.43
N CYS A 69 2.68 5.27 23.23
CA CYS A 69 3.19 6.61 22.95
C CYS A 69 2.30 7.74 23.49
N ASN A 70 1.00 7.51 23.63
CA ASN A 70 0.02 8.56 23.97
C ASN A 70 -0.55 8.46 25.40
N ARG A 71 0.09 7.67 26.27
CA ARG A 71 -0.33 7.51 27.67
C ARG A 71 -0.21 8.82 28.48
N PRO A 72 -1.15 9.08 29.40
CA PRO A 72 -1.17 10.33 30.16
C PRO A 72 0.03 10.42 31.12
N ASN A 73 0.60 11.63 31.23
CA ASN A 73 1.65 11.98 32.20
C ASN A 73 2.94 11.15 32.11
N LYS A 74 3.17 10.41 31.02
CA LYS A 74 4.40 9.66 30.81
C LYS A 74 4.81 9.77 29.34
N PRO A 75 5.78 10.64 29.00
CA PRO A 75 6.23 10.80 27.62
C PRO A 75 6.75 9.47 27.07
N ALA A 76 6.60 9.30 25.76
CA ALA A 76 7.14 8.15 25.05
C ALA A 76 8.67 8.11 25.18
N THR A 77 9.23 6.93 25.38
CA THR A 77 10.67 6.71 25.25
C THR A 77 11.07 6.78 23.78
N GLN A 78 12.36 6.94 23.48
CA GLN A 78 12.85 6.90 22.11
C GLN A 78 12.54 5.56 21.43
N GLU A 79 12.60 4.46 22.19
CA GLU A 79 12.27 3.11 21.73
C GLU A 79 10.78 2.99 21.37
N GLU A 80 9.88 3.49 22.22
CA GLU A 80 8.44 3.49 21.93
C GLU A 80 8.12 4.32 20.68
N ARG A 81 8.84 5.43 20.48
CA ARG A 81 8.70 6.26 19.27
C ARG A 81 9.20 5.55 18.01
N ALA A 82 10.32 4.84 18.10
CA ALA A 82 10.84 4.05 16.99
C ALA A 82 9.89 2.91 16.63
N ASN A 83 9.37 2.19 17.63
CA ASN A 83 8.37 1.14 17.42
C ASN A 83 7.13 1.71 16.74
N LEU A 84 6.62 2.87 17.15
CA LEU A 84 5.47 3.49 16.51
C LEU A 84 5.71 3.77 15.01
N GLU A 85 6.90 4.26 14.65
CA GLU A 85 7.26 4.51 13.25
C GLU A 85 7.35 3.21 12.44
N GLU A 86 7.87 2.14 13.05
CA GLU A 86 7.93 0.79 12.47
C GLU A 86 6.52 0.25 12.17
N GLU A 87 5.61 0.26 13.14
CA GLU A 87 4.25 -0.26 12.93
C GLU A 87 3.47 0.50 11.84
N PHE A 88 3.70 1.81 11.71
CA PHE A 88 3.13 2.59 10.59
C PHE A 88 3.67 2.12 9.24
N ALA A 89 4.96 1.79 9.17
CA ALA A 89 5.58 1.27 7.97
C ALA A 89 5.06 -0.13 7.63
N ASP A 90 4.87 -1.00 8.62
CA ASP A 90 4.40 -2.36 8.41
C ASP A 90 2.94 -2.40 7.93
N VAL A 91 2.05 -1.60 8.52
CA VAL A 91 0.68 -1.43 8.01
C VAL A 91 0.68 -0.98 6.54
N LEU A 92 1.55 -0.04 6.17
CA LEU A 92 1.67 0.40 4.77
C LEU A 92 2.20 -0.71 3.86
N ALA A 93 3.20 -1.48 4.30
CA ALA A 93 3.78 -2.58 3.54
C ALA A 93 2.75 -3.67 3.28
N TRP A 94 1.99 -4.08 4.30
CA TRP A 94 0.97 -5.12 4.15
C TRP A 94 -0.25 -4.67 3.35
N LEU A 95 -0.61 -3.39 3.42
CA LEU A 95 -1.62 -2.82 2.53
C LEU A 95 -1.15 -2.85 1.07
N ALA A 96 0.11 -2.50 0.80
CA ALA A 96 0.70 -2.60 -0.53
C ALA A 96 0.78 -4.05 -1.03
N THR A 97 1.12 -5.01 -0.16
CA THR A 97 1.08 -6.43 -0.48
C THR A 97 -0.33 -6.87 -0.90
N LEU A 98 -1.37 -6.50 -0.14
CA LEU A 98 -2.75 -6.81 -0.51
C LEU A 98 -3.15 -6.19 -1.85
N ALA A 99 -2.76 -4.94 -2.10
CA ALA A 99 -3.03 -4.29 -3.37
C ALA A 99 -2.36 -5.03 -4.53
N ASN A 100 -1.09 -5.43 -4.36
CA ASN A 100 -0.32 -6.19 -5.33
C ASN A 100 -0.98 -7.53 -5.70
N ILE A 101 -1.36 -8.35 -4.72
CA ILE A 101 -1.95 -9.67 -4.98
C ILE A 101 -3.39 -9.59 -5.55
N ASN A 102 -4.05 -8.45 -5.42
CA ASN A 102 -5.38 -8.21 -5.98
C ASN A 102 -5.35 -7.34 -7.25
N GLY A 103 -4.16 -7.04 -7.80
CA GLY A 103 -4.02 -6.27 -9.04
C GLY A 103 -4.51 -4.82 -8.94
N VAL A 104 -4.43 -4.21 -7.76
CA VAL A 104 -4.84 -2.82 -7.50
C VAL A 104 -3.61 -1.92 -7.47
N ASP A 105 -3.61 -0.85 -8.26
CA ASP A 105 -2.58 0.20 -8.16
C ASP A 105 -3.00 1.25 -7.12
N LEU A 106 -2.24 1.34 -6.02
CA LEU A 106 -2.57 2.24 -4.92
C LEU A 106 -2.52 3.71 -5.33
N ALA A 107 -1.56 4.11 -6.17
CA ALA A 107 -1.45 5.50 -6.60
C ALA A 107 -2.67 5.95 -7.40
N ASP A 108 -3.22 5.07 -8.24
CA ASP A 108 -4.45 5.35 -8.99
C ASP A 108 -5.68 5.46 -8.06
N THR A 109 -5.73 4.70 -6.96
CA THR A 109 -6.84 4.82 -6.00
C THR A 109 -6.89 6.18 -5.29
N LEU A 110 -5.75 6.85 -5.14
CA LEU A 110 -5.67 8.12 -4.41
C LEU A 110 -6.37 9.27 -5.13
N VAL A 111 -6.64 9.15 -6.44
CA VAL A 111 -7.43 10.12 -7.23
C VAL A 111 -8.77 10.43 -6.54
N LYS A 112 -9.34 9.48 -5.80
CA LYS A 112 -10.55 9.70 -4.99
C LYS A 112 -10.46 10.89 -4.03
N TYR A 113 -9.28 11.19 -3.50
CA TYR A 113 -9.06 12.25 -2.51
C TYR A 113 -8.17 13.39 -3.04
N THR A 114 -7.49 13.20 -4.17
CA THR A 114 -6.56 14.20 -4.73
C THR A 114 -7.13 14.96 -5.93
N ASP A 115 -8.20 14.47 -6.56
CA ASP A 115 -8.94 15.18 -7.61
C ASP A 115 -9.97 16.14 -6.99
N PRO A 116 -9.76 17.47 -7.06
CA PRO A 116 -10.66 18.45 -6.45
C PRO A 116 -12.09 18.39 -7.01
N ASP A 117 -12.25 17.94 -8.26
CA ASP A 117 -13.56 17.87 -8.91
C ASP A 117 -14.37 16.63 -8.50
N ARG A 118 -13.70 15.62 -7.91
CA ARG A 118 -14.35 14.42 -7.36
C ARG A 118 -14.74 14.54 -5.90
N VAL A 119 -14.04 15.38 -5.12
CA VAL A 119 -14.37 15.63 -3.71
C VAL A 119 -15.45 16.71 -3.62
N GLN A 120 -16.61 16.45 -4.23
CA GLN A 120 -17.80 17.28 -4.03
C GLN A 120 -18.70 16.62 -2.98
N GLY A 121 -18.74 17.25 -1.80
CA GLY A 121 -19.60 16.84 -0.68
C GLY A 121 -18.78 16.49 0.56
N ILE A 122 -18.86 17.35 1.56
CA ILE A 122 -18.56 16.97 2.94
C ILE A 122 -19.57 15.87 3.28
N LYS A 123 -19.12 14.63 3.51
CA LYS A 123 -19.95 13.65 4.19
C LYS A 123 -19.95 14.06 5.66
N ASP A 124 -21.06 14.63 6.10
CA ASP A 124 -21.36 14.90 7.51
C ASP A 124 -21.27 13.61 8.36
#